data_AF-A0A1E3KXD1-F1
#
_entry.id   AF-A0A1E3KXD1-F1
#
_cell.length_a   1.000
_cell.length_b   1.000
_cell.length_c   1.000
_cell.angle_alpha   90.00
_cell.angle_beta   90.00
_cell.angle_gamma   90.00
#
_symmetry.space_group_name_H-M   'P 1'
#
loop_
_entity.id
_entity.type
_entity.pdbx_description
1 polymer ?
#
loop_
_entity_poly.entity_id
_entity_poly.type
_entity_poly.pdbx_seq_one_letter_code
_entity_poly.pdbx_strand_id
1 'polypeptide(L)'
;MTESNHLIPKSKFDFGAIQRLQQLDPQALIPILSELLVWLQDINWPVAIPMSKILLIVPNEIVPHVRNVLHTNDSEWIEWCLQYIVSFLPVALIRKLEPELQRIAYSPTKEEVEGESHLTAQELLQTLDNH
;
A
#
# COMPACT_ATOMS: atom_id res chain seq x y z
N MET A 1 21.41 16.41 3.74
CA MET A 1 20.34 16.40 2.72
C MET A 1 20.61 15.19 1.85
N THR A 2 19.83 14.13 2.04
CA THR A 2 19.94 12.91 1.22
C THR A 2 19.30 13.17 -0.14
N GLU A 3 19.89 12.64 -1.22
CA GLU A 3 19.42 12.85 -2.60
C GLU A 3 17.97 12.40 -2.85
N SER A 4 17.41 11.59 -1.94
CA SER A 4 16.04 11.07 -1.97
C SER A 4 14.93 12.15 -1.91
N ASN A 5 15.21 13.34 -1.35
CA ASN A 5 14.18 14.37 -1.14
C ASN A 5 13.58 14.95 -2.44
N HIS A 6 14.24 14.71 -3.58
CA HIS A 6 13.67 15.08 -4.88
C HIS A 6 12.72 14.02 -5.42
N LEU A 7 12.85 12.74 -5.01
CA LEU A 7 12.07 11.62 -5.56
C LEU A 7 10.66 11.53 -4.99
N ILE A 8 10.46 11.96 -3.75
CA ILE A 8 9.13 11.98 -3.11
C ILE A 8 8.28 13.08 -3.77
N PRO A 9 7.02 12.80 -4.13
CA PRO A 9 6.10 13.83 -4.58
C PRO A 9 5.98 14.97 -3.56
N LYS A 10 5.78 16.20 -4.03
CA LYS A 10 5.64 17.38 -3.16
C LYS A 10 4.22 17.92 -3.08
N SER A 11 3.32 17.38 -3.90
CA SER A 11 1.90 17.72 -3.89
C SER A 11 1.10 16.59 -4.54
N LYS A 12 -0.21 16.57 -4.31
CA LYS A 12 -1.14 15.60 -4.94
C LYS A 12 -1.20 15.66 -6.47
N PHE A 13 -0.63 16.70 -7.10
CA PHE A 13 -0.54 16.86 -8.55
C PHE A 13 0.90 16.77 -9.08
N ASP A 14 1.86 16.31 -8.27
CA ASP A 14 3.27 16.22 -8.67
C ASP A 14 3.52 15.00 -9.57
N PHE A 15 2.98 15.05 -10.78
CA PHE A 15 3.21 14.05 -11.82
C PHE A 15 4.68 14.01 -12.27
N GLY A 16 5.44 15.09 -12.05
CA GLY A 16 6.87 15.10 -12.29
C GLY A 16 7.62 14.10 -11.41
N ALA A 17 7.20 13.95 -10.15
CA ALA A 17 7.74 12.90 -9.26
C ALA A 17 7.41 11.51 -9.77
N ILE A 18 6.17 11.27 -10.19
CA ILE A 18 5.75 9.99 -10.78
C ILE A 18 6.61 9.63 -11.99
N GLN A 19 6.82 10.57 -12.93
CA GLN A 19 7.65 10.34 -14.11
C GLN A 19 9.09 9.99 -13.75
N ARG A 20 9.67 10.69 -12.76
CA ARG A 20 11.04 10.41 -12.30
C ARG A 20 11.14 9.03 -11.65
N LEU A 21 10.19 8.67 -10.78
CA LEU A 21 10.14 7.37 -10.12
C LEU A 21 10.00 6.21 -11.13
N GLN A 22 9.21 6.39 -12.20
CA GLN A 22 9.04 5.40 -13.26
C GLN A 22 10.32 5.12 -14.06
N GLN A 23 11.29 6.03 -14.03
CA GLN A 23 12.57 5.90 -14.75
C GLN A 23 13.70 5.36 -13.87
N LEU A 24 13.47 5.17 -12.57
CA LEU A 24 14.47 4.65 -11.65
C LEU A 24 14.66 3.15 -11.83
N ASP A 25 15.85 2.69 -11.46
CA ASP A 25 16.05 1.29 -11.12
C ASP A 25 15.10 0.93 -9.95
N PRO A 26 14.31 -0.15 -10.04
CA PRO A 26 13.48 -0.63 -8.94
C PRO A 26 14.20 -0.71 -7.59
N GLN A 27 15.48 -1.07 -7.57
CA GLN A 27 16.28 -1.15 -6.35
C GLN A 27 16.45 0.21 -5.65
N ALA A 28 16.40 1.31 -6.41
CA ALA A 28 16.48 2.66 -5.85
C ALA A 28 15.18 3.07 -5.12
N LEU A 29 14.06 2.35 -5.31
CA LEU A 29 12.81 2.60 -4.60
C LEU A 29 12.85 2.05 -3.17
N ILE A 30 13.60 0.97 -2.94
CA ILE A 30 13.60 0.21 -1.67
C ILE A 30 13.84 1.11 -0.44
N PRO A 31 14.83 2.03 -0.44
CA PRO A 31 15.11 2.85 0.73
C PRO A 31 14.00 3.87 1.07
N ILE A 32 13.07 4.13 0.15
CA ILE A 32 12.05 5.18 0.26
C ILE A 32 10.60 4.64 0.24
N LEU A 33 10.41 3.31 0.26
CA LEU A 33 9.06 2.72 0.11
C LEU A 33 8.06 3.20 1.17
N SER A 34 8.49 3.36 2.43
CA SER A 34 7.63 3.87 3.49
C SER A 34 7.15 5.30 3.21
N GLU A 35 8.00 6.14 2.64
CA GLU A 35 7.68 7.54 2.32
C GLU A 35 6.75 7.62 1.10
N LEU A 36 6.93 6.72 0.14
CA LEU A 36 6.09 6.62 -1.05
C LEU A 36 4.68 6.08 -0.71
N LEU A 37 4.55 5.17 0.26
CA LEU A 37 3.25 4.63 0.70
C LEU A 37 2.31 5.70 1.27
N VAL A 38 2.85 6.79 1.84
CA VAL A 38 2.04 7.92 2.35
C VAL A 38 1.17 8.53 1.26
N TRP A 39 1.58 8.45 -0.02
CA TRP A 39 0.81 8.94 -1.16
C TRP A 39 -0.41 8.08 -1.51
N LEU A 40 -0.65 7.01 -0.76
CA LEU A 40 -1.87 6.22 -0.81
C LEU A 40 -2.85 6.53 0.34
N GLN A 41 -2.57 7.50 1.20
CA GLN A 41 -3.50 7.89 2.28
C GLN A 41 -4.84 8.42 1.73
N ASP A 42 -4.85 9.00 0.53
CA ASP A 42 -6.07 9.46 -0.14
C ASP A 42 -5.99 9.12 -1.63
N ILE A 43 -6.81 8.14 -2.04
CA ILE A 43 -6.84 7.68 -3.43
C ILE A 43 -7.36 8.77 -4.40
N ASN A 44 -8.03 9.81 -3.90
CA ASN A 44 -8.48 10.94 -4.73
C ASN A 44 -7.30 11.84 -5.14
N TRP A 45 -6.13 11.69 -4.54
CA TRP A 45 -4.93 12.37 -5.03
C TRP A 45 -4.58 11.84 -6.42
N PRO A 46 -4.47 12.70 -7.45
CA PRO A 46 -4.21 12.23 -8.81
C PRO A 46 -2.92 11.41 -8.98
N VAL A 47 -1.97 11.56 -8.07
CA VAL A 47 -0.72 10.77 -8.02
C VAL A 47 -0.86 9.41 -7.34
N ALA A 48 -1.92 9.13 -6.56
CA ALA A 48 -2.05 7.94 -5.74
C ALA A 48 -2.12 6.65 -6.56
N ILE A 49 -3.02 6.58 -7.56
CA ILE A 49 -3.13 5.40 -8.43
C ILE A 49 -1.84 5.16 -9.26
N PRO A 50 -1.20 6.18 -9.85
CA PRO A 50 0.12 5.99 -10.44
C PRO A 50 1.18 5.52 -9.43
N MET A 51 1.13 6.00 -8.19
CA MET A 51 2.05 5.60 -7.12
C MET A 51 1.90 4.12 -6.77
N SER A 52 0.67 3.61 -6.63
CA SER A 52 0.46 2.20 -6.28
C SER A 52 1.10 1.26 -7.31
N LYS A 53 1.02 1.61 -8.60
CA LYS A 53 1.67 0.88 -9.69
C LYS A 53 3.19 0.87 -9.59
N ILE A 54 3.80 1.98 -9.16
CA ILE A 54 5.25 2.06 -8.94
C ILE A 54 5.66 1.15 -7.77
N LEU A 55 4.91 1.19 -6.67
CA LEU A 55 5.20 0.38 -5.48
C LEU A 55 5.14 -1.13 -5.76
N LEU A 56 4.25 -1.55 -6.65
CA LEU A 56 4.10 -2.95 -7.07
C LEU A 56 5.25 -3.48 -7.94
N ILE A 57 6.21 -2.64 -8.37
CA ILE A 57 7.39 -3.07 -9.11
C ILE A 57 8.38 -3.85 -8.22
N VAL A 58 8.35 -3.61 -6.90
CA VAL A 58 9.18 -4.30 -5.89
C VAL A 58 8.28 -5.03 -4.87
N PRO A 59 7.52 -6.05 -5.32
CA PRO A 59 6.43 -6.62 -4.53
C PRO A 59 6.92 -7.38 -3.30
N ASN A 60 8.16 -7.88 -3.27
CA ASN A 60 8.70 -8.54 -2.08
C ASN A 60 9.07 -7.53 -1.00
N GLU A 61 9.67 -6.43 -1.42
CA GLU A 61 10.25 -5.40 -0.58
C GLU A 61 9.17 -4.50 0.03
N ILE A 62 8.04 -4.31 -0.67
CA ILE A 62 6.93 -3.48 -0.18
C ILE A 62 6.13 -4.14 0.96
N VAL A 63 6.08 -5.48 1.04
CA VAL A 63 5.30 -6.23 2.04
C VAL A 63 5.56 -5.80 3.49
N PRO A 64 6.80 -5.71 4.00
CA PRO A 64 7.05 -5.26 5.37
C PRO A 64 6.56 -3.82 5.62
N HIS A 65 6.58 -2.95 4.61
CA HIS A 65 6.09 -1.57 4.78
C HIS A 65 4.56 -1.50 4.77
N VAL A 66 3.89 -2.29 3.90
CA VAL A 66 2.43 -2.43 3.92
C VAL A 66 1.96 -2.99 5.26
N ARG A 67 2.65 -4.01 5.79
CA ARG A 67 2.38 -4.54 7.13
C ARG A 67 2.34 -3.42 8.18
N ASN A 68 3.29 -2.50 8.13
CA ASN A 68 3.32 -1.38 9.08
C ASN A 68 2.09 -0.48 8.93
N VAL A 69 1.63 -0.22 7.70
CA VAL A 69 0.39 0.54 7.46
C VAL A 69 -0.83 -0.16 8.04
N LEU A 70 -0.94 -1.49 7.88
CA LEU A 70 -2.05 -2.31 8.41
C LEU A 70 -2.13 -2.35 9.96
N HIS A 71 -1.10 -1.84 10.65
CA HIS A 71 -1.05 -1.68 12.10
C HIS A 71 -1.27 -0.23 12.58
N THR A 72 -1.52 0.71 11.66
CA THR A 72 -1.85 2.09 12.02
C THR A 72 -3.33 2.22 12.43
N ASN A 73 -3.73 3.42 12.84
CA ASN A 73 -5.15 3.73 13.11
C ASN A 73 -5.77 4.54 11.95
N ASP A 74 -5.11 4.61 10.80
CA ASP A 74 -5.58 5.34 9.62
C ASP A 74 -6.39 4.40 8.72
N SER A 75 -7.69 4.28 8.99
CA SER A 75 -8.55 3.31 8.31
C SER A 75 -8.65 3.56 6.80
N GLU A 76 -8.64 4.82 6.35
CA GLU A 76 -8.61 5.14 4.92
C GLU A 76 -7.31 4.66 4.28
N TRP A 77 -6.16 4.90 4.90
CA TRP A 77 -4.88 4.43 4.37
C TRP A 77 -4.77 2.90 4.35
N ILE A 78 -5.28 2.24 5.40
CA ILE A 78 -5.41 0.78 5.44
C ILE A 78 -6.24 0.31 4.25
N GLU A 79 -7.41 0.91 4.03
CA GLU A 79 -8.31 0.53 2.96
C GLU A 79 -7.65 0.64 1.58
N TRP A 80 -7.01 1.78 1.31
CA TRP A 80 -6.35 1.99 0.04
C TRP A 80 -5.14 1.06 -0.15
N CYS A 81 -4.43 0.70 0.92
CA CYS A 81 -3.39 -0.33 0.83
C CYS A 81 -3.97 -1.71 0.54
N LEU A 82 -5.08 -2.09 1.17
CA LEU A 82 -5.75 -3.37 0.89
C LEU A 82 -6.21 -3.44 -0.58
N GLN A 83 -6.93 -2.41 -1.05
CA GLN A 83 -7.51 -2.38 -2.39
C GLN A 83 -6.51 -2.18 -3.53
N TYR A 84 -5.45 -1.38 -3.33
CA TYR A 84 -4.55 -0.98 -4.44
C TYR A 84 -3.13 -1.55 -4.34
N ILE A 85 -2.77 -2.20 -3.23
CA ILE A 85 -1.50 -2.90 -3.09
C ILE A 85 -1.75 -4.38 -2.83
N VAL A 86 -2.39 -4.74 -1.72
CA VAL A 86 -2.48 -6.15 -1.28
C VAL A 86 -3.23 -7.00 -2.29
N SER A 87 -4.35 -6.53 -2.83
CA SER A 87 -5.14 -7.22 -3.86
C SER A 87 -4.38 -7.54 -5.16
N PHE A 88 -3.28 -6.82 -5.44
CA PHE A 88 -2.45 -6.99 -6.64
C PHE A 88 -1.14 -7.74 -6.37
N LEU A 89 -0.86 -8.10 -5.12
CA LEU A 89 0.31 -8.91 -4.79
C LEU A 89 0.12 -10.37 -5.24
N PRO A 90 1.21 -11.09 -5.55
CA PRO A 90 1.15 -12.54 -5.68
C PRO A 90 0.59 -13.19 -4.42
N VAL A 91 -0.22 -14.24 -4.57
CA VAL A 91 -0.84 -14.99 -3.44
C VAL A 91 0.17 -15.35 -2.36
N ALA A 92 1.37 -15.79 -2.73
CA ALA A 92 2.44 -16.14 -1.79
C ALA A 92 2.90 -14.96 -0.92
N LEU A 93 2.74 -13.72 -1.37
CA LEU A 93 3.04 -12.51 -0.61
C LEU A 93 1.84 -12.02 0.19
N ILE A 94 0.62 -12.17 -0.33
CA ILE A 94 -0.61 -11.92 0.44
C ILE A 94 -0.64 -12.82 1.68
N ARG A 95 -0.28 -14.11 1.55
CA ARG A 95 -0.16 -15.04 2.69
C ARG A 95 0.81 -14.55 3.78
N LYS A 96 1.80 -13.73 3.44
CA LYS A 96 2.71 -13.13 4.44
C LYS A 96 2.04 -12.04 5.28
N LEU A 97 0.88 -11.54 4.85
CA LEU A 97 0.05 -10.54 5.53
C LEU A 97 -1.21 -11.17 6.16
N GLU A 98 -1.34 -12.50 6.10
CA GLU A 98 -2.52 -13.21 6.60
C GLU A 98 -2.86 -12.89 8.07
N PRO A 99 -1.89 -12.80 9.01
CA PRO A 99 -2.21 -12.41 10.39
C PRO A 99 -2.87 -11.03 10.50
N GLU A 100 -2.38 -10.05 9.74
CA GLU A 100 -2.94 -8.70 9.71
C GLU A 100 -4.33 -8.68 9.07
N LEU A 101 -4.50 -9.41 7.96
CA LEU A 101 -5.80 -9.56 7.29
C LEU A 101 -6.82 -10.24 8.21
N GLN A 102 -6.46 -11.30 8.93
CA GLN A 102 -7.33 -11.98 9.88
C GLN A 102 -7.74 -11.05 11.03
N ARG A 103 -6.81 -10.25 11.56
CA ARG A 103 -7.13 -9.25 12.58
C ARG A 103 -8.14 -8.22 12.06
N ILE A 104 -7.89 -7.62 10.90
CA ILE A 104 -8.79 -6.61 10.29
C ILE A 104 -10.17 -7.24 10.00
N ALA A 105 -10.20 -8.45 9.45
CA ALA A 105 -11.42 -9.14 9.05
C ALA A 105 -12.32 -9.52 10.24
N TYR A 106 -11.73 -9.99 11.34
CA TYR A 106 -12.49 -10.66 12.42
C TYR A 106 -12.35 -9.98 13.79
N SER A 107 -11.50 -8.97 13.92
CA SER A 107 -11.37 -8.13 15.11
C SER A 107 -11.07 -6.68 14.72
N PRO A 108 -11.90 -6.05 13.86
CA PRO A 108 -11.66 -4.68 13.42
C PRO A 108 -11.86 -3.68 14.56
N THR A 109 -11.17 -2.54 14.43
CA THR A 109 -11.52 -1.33 15.19
C THR A 109 -12.84 -0.75 14.68
N LYS A 110 -13.38 0.22 15.40
CA LYS A 110 -14.61 0.90 14.97
C LYS A 110 -14.40 1.63 13.64
N GLU A 111 -13.25 2.28 13.48
CA GLU A 111 -12.88 3.04 12.29
C GLU A 111 -12.69 2.13 11.07
N GLU A 112 -12.18 0.91 11.25
CA GLU A 112 -12.06 -0.12 10.19
C GLU A 112 -13.42 -0.74 9.81
N VAL A 113 -14.40 -0.70 10.72
CA VAL A 113 -15.79 -1.03 10.38
C VAL A 113 -16.43 0.08 9.55
N GLU A 114 -16.29 1.34 9.99
CA GLU A 114 -16.83 2.51 9.30
C GLU A 114 -16.20 2.71 7.91
N GLY A 115 -14.90 2.43 7.78
CA GLY A 115 -14.16 2.47 6.51
C GLY A 115 -14.21 1.17 5.69
N GLU A 116 -15.00 0.18 6.11
CA GLU A 116 -15.23 -1.09 5.41
C GLU A 116 -14.00 -2.00 5.23
N SER A 117 -12.84 -1.69 5.83
CA SER A 117 -11.61 -2.47 5.70
C SER A 117 -11.70 -3.91 6.15
N HIS A 118 -12.56 -4.19 7.13
CA HIS A 118 -12.88 -5.56 7.52
C HIS A 118 -13.49 -6.39 6.37
N LEU A 119 -14.31 -5.79 5.50
CA LEU A 119 -14.91 -6.48 4.35
C LEU A 119 -13.84 -6.78 3.30
N THR A 120 -13.02 -5.78 2.95
CA THR A 120 -11.92 -5.94 1.99
C THR A 120 -10.93 -7.01 2.46
N ALA A 121 -10.60 -7.04 3.76
CA ALA A 121 -9.75 -8.08 4.33
C ALA A 121 -10.38 -9.49 4.26
N GLN A 122 -11.69 -9.62 4.49
CA GLN A 122 -12.42 -10.89 4.34
C GLN A 122 -12.39 -11.39 2.88
N GLU A 123 -12.62 -10.50 1.91
CA GLU A 123 -12.54 -10.84 0.49
C GLU A 123 -11.14 -11.34 0.11
N LEU A 124 -10.10 -10.63 0.55
CA LEU A 124 -8.71 -11.03 0.32
C LEU A 124 -8.40 -12.41 0.92
N LEU A 125 -8.84 -12.69 2.15
CA LEU A 125 -8.68 -14.01 2.75
C LEU A 125 -9.41 -15.10 1.97
N GLN A 126 -10.62 -14.82 1.48
CA GLN A 126 -11.37 -15.77 0.66
C GLN A 126 -10.64 -16.09 -0.65
N THR A 127 -9.91 -15.14 -1.24
CA THR A 127 -9.08 -15.43 -2.42
C THR A 127 -7.95 -16.41 -2.12
N LEU A 128 -7.44 -16.45 -0.88
CA LEU A 128 -6.39 -17.38 -0.47
C LEU A 128 -6.90 -18.83 -0.34
N ASP A 129 -8.17 -19.02 -0.01
CA ASP A 129 -8.77 -20.35 0.16
C ASP A 129 -9.14 -21.02 -1.17
N ASN A 130 -9.27 -20.23 -2.24
CA ASN A 130 -9.63 -20.70 -3.58
C ASN A 130 -8.43 -21.14 -4.43
N HIS A 131 -7.21 -21.16 -3.87
CA HIS A 131 -5.94 -21.46 -4.54
C HIS A 131 -5.08 -22.46 -3.76
#